data_AF-A0A0C9XZ29-F1
#
_entry.id   AF-A0A0C9XZ29-F1
#
_cell.length_a   1.000
_cell.length_b   1.000
_cell.length_c   1.000
_cell.angle_alpha   90.00
_cell.angle_beta   90.00
_cell.angle_gamma   90.00
#
_symmetry.space_group_name_H-M   'P 1'
#
loop_
_entity.id
_entity.type
_entity.pdbx_description
1 polymer ?
#
loop_
_entity_poly.entity_id
_entity_poly.type
_entity_poly.pdbx_seq_one_letter_code
_entity_poly.pdbx_strand_id
1 'polypeptide(L)'
;MKKSDVNGDNINEVYKWLKQEKSGVFGLTRIKVAPLVGLDPNKELHDIGTFEIHRSRIPTHLFRSIVVDMDIMLMQYGALPEHKTEEARSMFFSPIFNHLVKQFSFMLRNKPETMLNSCIGTHTGYFFKTFGAVAVLCIEMRLKVGNDDERLKIIAQVIAECDGCYLENSAGNFFLPIHCIFTDGLTYEFFKFDKNLNQPLVRGCFSGDPVHLRRGLKVNDYLSMSTTLPFILQLRCACETVFDVMLSAHIEGLKAYYVRSEEKGKKEGSERPSLDGWVQALQSANRALVVFREAEVQRKDGDLDSADATADQALLALHERYKFYLICSLINRSLFPLSTEAVPTFYRSRFIMRDWDDVEVRKA
;
A
#
# COMPACT_ATOMS: atom_id res chain seq x y z
N MET A 1 2.79 -29.18 8.59
CA MET A 1 3.70 -28.77 7.49
C MET A 1 5.13 -28.82 8.03
N LYS A 2 6.00 -29.65 7.44
CA LYS A 2 7.44 -29.60 7.74
C LYS A 2 7.95 -28.21 7.33
N LYS A 3 8.72 -27.55 8.20
CA LYS A 3 9.50 -26.36 7.83
C LYS A 3 10.31 -26.74 6.60
N SER A 4 10.01 -26.16 5.44
CA SER A 4 10.91 -26.22 4.31
C SER A 4 12.19 -25.50 4.71
N ASP A 5 13.33 -26.12 4.53
CA ASP A 5 14.63 -25.48 4.67
C ASP A 5 14.78 -24.38 3.62
N VAL A 6 14.23 -23.20 3.89
CA VAL A 6 14.45 -21.96 3.11
C VAL A 6 15.85 -21.39 3.35
N ASN A 7 16.75 -22.19 3.96
CA ASN A 7 18.14 -21.87 4.25
C ASN A 7 19.14 -22.65 3.36
N GLY A 8 18.68 -23.37 2.32
CA GLY A 8 19.57 -24.05 1.38
C GLY A 8 20.46 -23.07 0.61
N ASP A 9 21.69 -23.49 0.27
CA ASP A 9 22.80 -22.70 -0.30
C ASP A 9 22.53 -21.94 -1.62
N ASN A 10 21.30 -22.02 -2.14
CA ASN A 10 20.85 -21.41 -3.39
C ASN A 10 20.17 -20.05 -3.16
N ILE A 11 20.67 -19.31 -2.18
CA ILE A 11 20.18 -17.97 -1.86
C ILE A 11 20.85 -16.96 -2.83
N ASN A 12 20.07 -16.03 -3.40
CA ASN A 12 20.58 -14.91 -4.23
C ASN A 12 21.78 -14.25 -3.53
N GLU A 13 22.85 -13.94 -4.28
CA GLU A 13 24.04 -13.22 -3.80
C GLU A 13 23.66 -11.98 -2.98
N VAL A 14 22.59 -11.28 -3.39
CA VAL A 14 22.02 -10.16 -2.65
C VAL A 14 21.62 -10.59 -1.25
N TYR A 15 20.82 -11.64 -1.11
CA TYR A 15 20.35 -12.10 0.21
C TYR A 15 21.48 -12.74 1.03
N LYS A 16 22.44 -13.44 0.41
CA LYS A 16 23.66 -13.91 1.12
C LYS A 16 24.43 -12.73 1.70
N TRP A 17 24.57 -11.66 0.92
CA TRP A 17 25.23 -10.43 1.33
C TRP A 17 24.44 -9.69 2.43
N LEU A 18 23.13 -9.48 2.26
CA LEU A 18 22.24 -8.87 3.26
C LEU A 18 22.27 -9.63 4.60
N LYS A 19 22.47 -10.96 4.57
CA LYS A 19 22.61 -11.83 5.74
C LYS A 19 24.00 -11.77 6.39
N GLN A 20 25.04 -11.45 5.62
CA GLN A 20 26.42 -11.27 6.11
C GLN A 20 26.65 -9.87 6.71
N GLU A 21 25.99 -8.84 6.18
CA GLU A 21 26.07 -7.46 6.67
C GLU A 21 25.19 -7.25 7.92
N LYS A 22 25.55 -7.89 9.06
CA LYS A 22 24.87 -7.73 10.37
C LYS A 22 24.97 -6.32 11.01
N SER A 23 25.49 -5.33 10.29
CA SER A 23 25.65 -3.94 10.75
C SER A 23 24.54 -3.07 10.17
N GLY A 24 23.58 -2.69 11.03
CA GLY A 24 22.38 -1.96 10.65
C GLY A 24 22.64 -0.70 9.81
N VAL A 25 21.73 -0.42 8.87
CA VAL A 25 21.48 0.83 8.09
C VAL A 25 22.67 1.49 7.35
N PHE A 26 23.92 1.24 7.74
CA PHE A 26 25.12 1.92 7.23
C PHE A 26 25.83 1.18 6.08
N GLY A 27 25.44 -0.07 5.75
CA GLY A 27 26.09 -0.88 4.71
C GLY A 27 25.40 -0.89 3.33
N LEU A 28 24.09 -0.56 3.28
CA LEU A 28 23.29 -0.51 2.06
C LEU A 28 23.47 0.85 1.37
N THR A 29 24.47 0.93 0.50
CA THR A 29 24.65 2.09 -0.35
C THR A 29 23.94 1.88 -1.69
N ARG A 30 23.40 2.96 -2.25
CA ARG A 30 22.85 2.98 -3.61
C ARG A 30 23.80 2.33 -4.63
N ILE A 31 25.11 2.56 -4.48
CA ILE A 31 26.16 1.99 -5.34
C ILE A 31 26.04 0.46 -5.45
N LYS A 32 25.67 -0.21 -4.37
CA LYS A 32 25.53 -1.67 -4.34
C LYS A 32 24.19 -2.15 -4.89
N VAL A 33 23.11 -1.40 -4.63
CA VAL A 33 21.74 -1.87 -4.88
C VAL A 33 21.20 -1.46 -6.25
N ALA A 34 21.58 -0.29 -6.75
CA ALA A 34 21.10 0.22 -8.05
C ALA A 34 21.38 -0.74 -9.22
N PRO A 35 22.59 -1.34 -9.35
CA PRO A 35 22.85 -2.27 -10.46
C PRO A 35 21.96 -3.52 -10.45
N LEU A 36 21.45 -3.94 -9.29
CA LEU A 36 20.58 -5.12 -9.15
C LEU A 36 19.22 -4.95 -9.83
N VAL A 37 18.83 -3.69 -10.07
CA VAL A 37 17.58 -3.31 -10.73
C VAL A 37 17.82 -2.54 -12.02
N GLY A 38 19.01 -2.68 -12.61
CA GLY A 38 19.36 -2.03 -13.87
C GLY A 38 19.46 -0.50 -13.79
N LEU A 39 19.67 0.05 -12.58
CA LEU A 39 19.89 1.47 -12.37
C LEU A 39 21.39 1.79 -12.27
N ASP A 40 21.78 2.93 -12.82
CA ASP A 40 23.10 3.54 -12.69
C ASP A 40 23.22 4.24 -11.34
N PRO A 41 24.18 3.84 -10.49
CA PRO A 41 24.35 4.44 -9.17
C PRO A 41 24.75 5.92 -9.24
N ASN A 42 25.29 6.41 -10.35
CA ASN A 42 25.75 7.79 -10.50
C ASN A 42 24.66 8.74 -11.03
N LYS A 43 23.51 8.22 -11.49
CA LYS A 43 22.45 9.03 -12.12
C LYS A 43 21.38 9.55 -11.18
N GLU A 44 21.55 9.44 -9.86
CA GLU A 44 20.64 10.02 -8.86
C GLU A 44 19.12 9.73 -9.06
N LEU A 45 18.78 8.61 -9.73
CA LEU A 45 17.43 8.15 -10.10
C LEU A 45 16.82 8.88 -11.29
N HIS A 46 17.61 9.68 -12.02
CA HIS A 46 17.18 10.24 -13.30
C HIS A 46 16.97 9.16 -14.37
N ASP A 47 17.49 7.97 -14.14
CA ASP A 47 17.35 6.80 -14.97
C ASP A 47 16.19 5.88 -14.54
N ILE A 48 15.47 6.17 -13.45
CA ILE A 48 14.32 5.38 -13.03
C ILE A 48 13.14 5.58 -13.99
N GLY A 49 12.59 4.48 -14.51
CA GLY A 49 11.38 4.51 -15.31
C GLY A 49 10.18 4.96 -14.48
N THR A 50 9.10 5.35 -15.15
CA THR A 50 7.88 5.82 -14.47
C THR A 50 6.64 5.05 -14.90
N PHE A 51 5.67 4.93 -13.99
CA PHE A 51 4.32 4.50 -14.30
C PHE A 51 3.31 5.55 -13.81
N GLU A 52 2.15 5.59 -14.46
CA GLU A 52 1.10 6.53 -14.11
C GLU A 52 0.34 6.08 -12.86
N ILE A 53 0.31 6.95 -11.84
CA ILE A 53 -0.57 6.77 -10.67
C ILE A 53 -1.88 7.50 -10.88
N HIS A 54 -2.94 6.91 -10.34
CA HIS A 54 -4.31 7.40 -10.46
C HIS A 54 -4.92 7.57 -9.08
N ARG A 55 -6.01 8.35 -9.02
CA ARG A 55 -6.90 8.38 -7.86
C ARG A 55 -8.10 7.51 -8.17
N SER A 56 -8.35 6.54 -7.30
CA SER A 56 -9.61 5.79 -7.28
C SER A 56 -10.49 6.43 -6.20
N ARG A 57 -11.54 7.14 -6.62
CA ARG A 57 -12.40 7.92 -5.72
C ARG A 57 -13.07 7.00 -4.69
N ILE A 58 -12.73 7.13 -3.42
CA ILE A 58 -13.40 6.36 -2.37
C ILE A 58 -14.67 7.07 -1.91
N PRO A 59 -15.71 6.34 -1.46
CA PRO A 59 -16.90 6.95 -0.91
C PRO A 59 -16.60 7.95 0.20
N THR A 60 -17.28 9.10 0.17
CA THR A 60 -17.05 10.18 1.14
C THR A 60 -17.29 9.71 2.58
N HIS A 61 -18.26 8.82 2.80
CA HIS A 61 -18.52 8.25 4.13
C HIS A 61 -17.38 7.33 4.63
N LEU A 62 -16.72 6.59 3.73
CA LEU A 62 -15.55 5.77 4.06
C LEU A 62 -14.37 6.66 4.46
N PHE A 63 -14.12 7.73 3.68
CA PHE A 63 -13.07 8.68 4.01
C PHE A 63 -13.34 9.39 5.35
N ARG A 64 -14.59 9.77 5.61
CA ARG A 64 -15.01 10.35 6.90
C ARG A 64 -14.67 9.43 8.08
N SER A 65 -14.90 8.12 7.95
CA SER A 65 -14.53 7.15 8.99
C SER A 65 -13.02 7.10 9.24
N ILE A 66 -12.18 7.24 8.20
CA ILE A 66 -10.72 7.32 8.36
C ILE A 66 -10.34 8.53 9.22
N VAL A 67 -10.88 9.70 8.91
CA VAL A 67 -10.52 10.95 9.62
C VAL A 67 -11.02 10.94 11.07
N VAL A 68 -12.21 10.38 11.33
CA VAL A 68 -12.73 10.17 12.69
C VAL A 68 -11.80 9.27 13.51
N ASP A 69 -11.33 8.16 12.93
CA ASP A 69 -10.42 7.26 13.65
C ASP A 69 -9.03 7.88 13.84
N MET A 70 -8.58 8.77 12.93
CA MET A 70 -7.37 9.55 13.15
C MET A 70 -7.49 10.53 14.32
N ASP A 71 -8.68 11.07 14.61
CA ASP A 71 -8.91 11.85 15.83
C ASP A 71 -8.80 11.00 17.09
N ILE A 72 -9.23 9.75 17.05
CA ILE A 72 -9.03 8.80 18.14
C ILE A 72 -7.52 8.55 18.33
N MET A 73 -6.79 8.35 17.23
CA MET A 73 -5.33 8.17 17.29
C MET A 73 -4.62 9.42 17.81
N LEU A 74 -5.11 10.61 17.46
CA LEU A 74 -4.58 11.88 17.98
C LEU A 74 -4.73 11.96 19.50
N MET A 75 -5.87 11.52 20.06
CA MET A 75 -6.05 11.46 21.52
C MET A 75 -5.13 10.44 22.19
N GLN A 76 -4.83 9.33 21.51
CA GLN A 76 -4.04 8.23 22.07
C GLN A 76 -2.52 8.47 22.00
N TYR A 77 -2.03 8.97 20.87
CA TYR A 77 -0.60 9.06 20.56
C TYR A 77 -0.07 10.49 20.54
N GLY A 78 -0.94 11.49 20.68
CA GLY A 78 -0.56 12.90 20.55
C GLY A 78 -0.34 13.32 19.11
N ALA A 79 0.10 14.56 18.93
CA ALA A 79 0.27 15.16 17.61
C ALA A 79 1.55 14.66 16.91
N LEU A 80 1.63 14.78 15.58
CA LEU A 80 2.73 14.21 14.78
C LEU A 80 4.16 14.59 15.23
N PRO A 81 4.46 15.84 15.64
CA PRO A 81 5.78 16.22 16.14
C PRO A 81 6.14 15.60 17.48
N GLU A 82 5.16 15.08 18.22
CA GLU A 82 5.35 14.45 19.53
C GLU A 82 5.73 12.97 19.38
N HIS A 83 5.54 12.38 18.20
CA HIS A 83 5.88 10.99 17.92
C HIS A 83 7.41 10.83 17.86
N LYS A 84 7.98 10.21 18.90
CA LYS A 84 9.43 9.98 19.03
C LYS A 84 9.90 8.67 18.38
N THR A 85 8.99 7.83 17.93
CA THR A 85 9.30 6.52 17.36
C THR A 85 8.50 6.27 16.09
N GLU A 86 9.05 5.44 15.19
CA GLU A 86 8.41 5.06 13.91
C GLU A 86 7.09 4.32 14.20
N GLU A 87 7.04 3.51 15.26
CA GLU A 87 5.86 2.76 15.68
C GLU A 87 4.71 3.68 16.10
N ALA A 88 4.97 4.72 16.90
CA ALA A 88 3.93 5.66 17.32
C ALA A 88 3.29 6.36 16.11
N ARG A 89 4.12 6.74 15.14
CA ARG A 89 3.67 7.35 13.89
C ARG A 89 2.90 6.36 13.01
N SER A 90 3.39 5.13 12.90
CA SER A 90 2.74 4.03 12.20
C SER A 90 1.34 3.78 12.75
N MET A 91 1.19 3.72 14.07
CA MET A 91 -0.10 3.58 14.74
C MET A 91 -1.03 4.75 14.45
N PHE A 92 -0.52 5.99 14.44
CA PHE A 92 -1.33 7.18 14.14
C PHE A 92 -1.96 7.15 12.74
N PHE A 93 -1.24 6.68 11.72
CA PHE A 93 -1.76 6.58 10.35
C PHE A 93 -2.38 5.23 10.00
N SER A 94 -2.35 4.27 10.94
CA SER A 94 -2.99 2.97 10.75
C SER A 94 -4.47 3.03 10.33
N PRO A 95 -5.30 4.04 10.72
CA PRO A 95 -6.68 4.15 10.25
C PRO A 95 -6.81 4.15 8.71
N ILE A 96 -5.88 4.79 8.00
CA ILE A 96 -5.87 4.82 6.53
C ILE A 96 -5.84 3.40 6.00
N PHE A 97 -4.83 2.63 6.39
CA PHE A 97 -4.64 1.27 5.90
C PHE A 97 -5.74 0.33 6.38
N ASN A 98 -6.18 0.45 7.63
CA ASN A 98 -7.21 -0.41 8.22
C ASN A 98 -8.55 -0.29 7.48
N HIS A 99 -9.00 0.93 7.20
CA HIS A 99 -10.27 1.16 6.49
C HIS A 99 -10.18 0.79 5.01
N LEU A 100 -9.07 1.08 4.33
CA LEU A 100 -8.91 0.74 2.92
C LEU A 100 -8.80 -0.77 2.71
N VAL A 101 -7.98 -1.47 3.51
CA VAL A 101 -7.78 -2.92 3.42
C VAL A 101 -9.07 -3.69 3.76
N LYS A 102 -9.89 -3.15 4.67
CA LYS A 102 -11.20 -3.74 5.02
C LYS A 102 -12.10 -3.94 3.80
N GLN A 103 -12.03 -3.07 2.79
CA GLN A 103 -12.83 -3.19 1.56
C GLN A 103 -12.44 -4.42 0.72
N PHE A 104 -11.26 -4.99 0.98
CA PHE A 104 -10.77 -6.19 0.33
C PHE A 104 -11.21 -7.49 1.04
N SER A 105 -12.09 -7.43 2.05
CA SER A 105 -12.71 -8.58 2.74
C SER A 105 -11.75 -9.75 2.99
N PHE A 106 -10.60 -9.47 3.61
CA PHE A 106 -9.54 -10.44 3.93
C PHE A 106 -8.75 -11.02 2.75
N MET A 107 -8.99 -10.55 1.51
CA MET A 107 -8.21 -10.96 0.34
C MET A 107 -6.86 -10.27 0.28
N LEU A 108 -6.79 -9.02 0.75
CA LEU A 108 -5.55 -8.38 1.19
C LEU A 108 -5.47 -8.54 2.70
N ARG A 109 -4.45 -9.25 3.18
CA ARG A 109 -4.17 -9.36 4.61
C ARG A 109 -2.88 -8.65 4.93
N ASN A 110 -2.97 -7.71 5.85
CA ASN A 110 -1.80 -7.24 6.56
C ASN A 110 -1.25 -8.42 7.35
N LYS A 111 -0.02 -8.84 7.06
CA LYS A 111 0.75 -9.65 7.97
C LYS A 111 1.58 -8.70 8.82
N PRO A 112 1.23 -8.49 10.11
CA PRO A 112 2.14 -7.90 11.06
C PRO A 112 3.22 -8.94 11.36
N GLU A 113 4.09 -9.21 10.39
CA GLU A 113 5.34 -9.88 10.69
C GLU A 113 6.25 -8.78 11.24
N THR A 114 6.56 -8.88 12.53
CA THR A 114 7.91 -8.51 12.94
C THR A 114 8.82 -9.33 12.05
N MET A 115 9.47 -8.65 11.11
CA MET A 115 10.56 -9.22 10.34
C MET A 115 10.07 -10.28 9.32
N LEU A 116 10.02 -9.91 8.03
CA LEU A 116 10.83 -10.72 7.11
C LEU A 116 12.14 -10.94 7.85
N ASN A 117 12.67 -12.16 7.95
CA ASN A 117 14.02 -12.36 8.50
C ASN A 117 15.11 -11.66 7.63
N SER A 118 14.80 -10.54 6.97
CA SER A 118 15.75 -9.55 6.50
C SER A 118 16.51 -9.02 7.71
N CYS A 119 17.79 -9.37 7.78
CA CYS A 119 18.72 -9.06 8.86
C CYS A 119 19.09 -7.56 8.95
N ILE A 120 18.26 -6.66 8.43
CA ILE A 120 18.62 -5.26 8.17
C ILE A 120 17.69 -4.35 8.95
N GLY A 121 17.93 -4.29 10.26
CA GLY A 121 17.23 -3.39 11.16
C GLY A 121 15.85 -3.88 11.58
N THR A 122 15.50 -3.60 12.83
CA THR A 122 14.16 -3.75 13.38
C THR A 122 13.28 -2.63 12.84
N HIS A 123 12.50 -2.90 11.79
CA HIS A 123 11.53 -1.95 11.26
C HIS A 123 10.17 -2.62 11.03
N THR A 124 9.10 -1.85 11.25
CA THR A 124 7.69 -2.21 11.19
C THR A 124 7.11 -1.84 9.81
N GLY A 125 7.37 -2.68 8.80
CA GLY A 125 6.71 -2.59 7.48
C GLY A 125 5.34 -3.27 7.46
N TYR A 126 4.39 -2.77 6.66
CA TYR A 126 3.14 -3.49 6.39
C TYR A 126 3.25 -4.31 5.11
N PHE A 127 3.09 -5.63 5.25
CA PHE A 127 3.07 -6.56 4.12
C PHE A 127 1.64 -6.98 3.83
N PHE A 128 1.10 -6.58 2.68
CA PHE A 128 -0.23 -7.03 2.27
C PHE A 128 -0.12 -8.17 1.28
N LYS A 129 -0.54 -9.36 1.74
CA LYS A 129 -0.58 -10.57 0.91
C LYS A 129 -1.93 -10.72 0.22
N THR A 130 -1.90 -11.01 -1.08
CA THR A 130 -3.03 -11.45 -1.90
C THR A 130 -2.88 -12.93 -2.17
N PHE A 131 -3.81 -13.77 -1.68
CA PHE A 131 -3.77 -15.24 -1.83
C PHE A 131 -2.46 -15.91 -1.37
N GLY A 132 -1.78 -15.35 -0.37
CA GLY A 132 -0.53 -15.87 0.17
C GLY A 132 0.74 -15.33 -0.49
N ALA A 133 0.63 -14.54 -1.56
CA ALA A 133 1.75 -13.83 -2.18
C ALA A 133 1.75 -12.35 -1.76
N VAL A 134 2.91 -11.76 -1.47
CA VAL A 134 3.03 -10.32 -1.20
C VAL A 134 2.69 -9.56 -2.48
N ALA A 135 1.70 -8.67 -2.41
CA ALA A 135 1.27 -7.86 -3.55
C ALA A 135 1.51 -6.37 -3.31
N VAL A 136 1.30 -5.91 -2.06
CA VAL A 136 1.63 -4.54 -1.64
C VAL A 136 2.60 -4.59 -0.48
N LEU A 137 3.66 -3.81 -0.59
CA LEU A 137 4.64 -3.55 0.44
C LEU A 137 4.51 -2.09 0.87
N CYS A 138 4.14 -1.82 2.11
CA CYS A 138 4.23 -0.47 2.65
C CYS A 138 5.46 -0.40 3.55
N ILE A 139 6.50 0.30 3.09
CA ILE A 139 7.72 0.51 3.85
C ILE A 139 7.53 1.72 4.76
N GLU A 140 7.89 1.52 6.03
CA GLU A 140 7.49 2.30 7.19
C GLU A 140 7.78 3.81 7.15
N MET A 141 6.96 4.48 7.96
CA MET A 141 6.91 5.86 8.43
C MET A 141 8.16 6.31 9.18
N ARG A 142 9.23 6.55 8.41
CA ARG A 142 10.43 7.23 8.93
C ARG A 142 10.03 8.53 9.64
N LEU A 143 10.64 8.81 10.79
CA LEU A 143 10.36 10.04 11.54
C LEU A 143 10.62 11.31 10.72
N LYS A 144 11.62 11.26 9.83
CA LYS A 144 11.88 12.25 8.79
C LYS A 144 12.52 11.56 7.59
N VAL A 145 12.07 11.92 6.39
CA VAL A 145 12.88 11.76 5.17
C VAL A 145 13.76 13.00 5.10
N GLY A 146 15.05 12.90 5.41
CA GLY A 146 15.95 14.05 5.41
C GLY A 146 16.36 14.49 4.02
N ASN A 147 17.67 14.65 3.80
CA ASN A 147 18.21 15.15 2.53
C ASN A 147 18.14 14.10 1.40
N ASP A 148 18.57 14.48 0.19
CA ASP A 148 18.54 13.58 -0.96
C ASP A 148 19.39 12.30 -0.73
N ASP A 149 20.47 12.34 0.06
CA ASP A 149 21.26 11.14 0.42
C ASP A 149 20.47 10.14 1.29
N GLU A 150 19.75 10.62 2.30
CA GLU A 150 18.87 9.76 3.10
C GLU A 150 17.76 9.15 2.25
N ARG A 151 17.21 9.92 1.31
CA ARG A 151 16.22 9.44 0.36
C ARG A 151 16.78 8.34 -0.56
N LEU A 152 18.03 8.47 -1.00
CA LEU A 152 18.69 7.42 -1.79
C LEU A 152 18.89 6.14 -0.99
N LYS A 153 19.20 6.22 0.31
CA LYS A 153 19.27 5.06 1.21
C LYS A 153 17.91 4.38 1.37
N ILE A 154 16.85 5.17 1.52
CA ILE A 154 15.48 4.67 1.56
C ILE A 154 15.13 3.93 0.27
N ILE A 155 15.50 4.46 -0.89
CA ILE A 155 15.17 3.82 -2.17
C ILE A 155 16.00 2.54 -2.38
N ALA A 156 17.24 2.51 -1.91
CA ALA A 156 18.02 1.27 -1.83
C ALA A 156 17.31 0.23 -0.93
N GLN A 157 16.72 0.65 0.19
CA GLN A 157 15.90 -0.22 1.04
C GLN A 157 14.63 -0.70 0.30
N VAL A 158 13.91 0.19 -0.40
CA VAL A 158 12.74 -0.17 -1.22
C VAL A 158 13.09 -1.29 -2.20
N ILE A 159 14.21 -1.16 -2.91
CA ILE A 159 14.67 -2.18 -3.85
C ILE A 159 14.94 -3.51 -3.13
N ALA A 160 15.70 -3.47 -2.03
CA ALA A 160 16.07 -4.68 -1.30
C ALA A 160 14.84 -5.44 -0.76
N GLU A 161 13.87 -4.73 -0.18
CA GLU A 161 12.65 -5.34 0.36
C GLU A 161 11.72 -5.85 -0.76
N CYS A 162 11.61 -5.12 -1.88
CA CYS A 162 10.86 -5.60 -3.05
C CYS A 162 11.49 -6.87 -3.66
N ASP A 163 12.82 -6.93 -3.75
CA ASP A 163 13.55 -8.11 -4.21
C ASP A 163 13.31 -9.31 -3.30
N GLY A 164 13.38 -9.08 -1.98
CA GLY A 164 13.06 -10.09 -0.97
C GLY A 164 11.63 -10.64 -1.08
N CYS A 165 10.64 -9.75 -1.20
CA CYS A 165 9.24 -10.12 -1.42
C CYS A 165 9.05 -10.93 -2.71
N TYR A 166 9.71 -10.52 -3.80
CA TYR A 166 9.65 -11.23 -5.07
C TYR A 166 10.25 -12.63 -4.97
N LEU A 167 11.37 -12.80 -4.27
CA LEU A 167 11.99 -14.11 -4.03
C LEU A 167 11.09 -15.02 -3.19
N GLU A 168 10.46 -14.48 -2.12
CA GLU A 168 9.50 -15.23 -1.31
C GLU A 168 8.30 -15.70 -2.16
N ASN A 169 7.74 -14.80 -2.97
CA ASN A 169 6.67 -15.14 -3.90
C ASN A 169 7.08 -16.20 -4.91
N SER A 170 8.27 -16.07 -5.48
CA SER A 170 8.83 -17.02 -6.47
C SER A 170 9.02 -18.41 -5.85
N ALA A 171 9.46 -18.50 -4.60
CA ALA A 171 9.54 -19.77 -3.87
C ALA A 171 8.15 -20.42 -3.70
N GLY A 172 7.10 -19.60 -3.63
CA GLY A 172 5.70 -20.03 -3.66
C GLY A 172 5.12 -20.29 -5.06
N ASN A 173 5.93 -20.20 -6.14
CA ASN A 173 5.52 -20.23 -7.54
C ASN A 173 4.46 -19.16 -7.87
N PHE A 174 4.68 -17.94 -7.37
CA PHE A 174 3.94 -16.74 -7.73
C PHE A 174 4.88 -15.73 -8.37
N PHE A 175 4.50 -15.27 -9.55
CA PHE A 175 5.21 -14.24 -10.30
C PHE A 175 4.25 -13.07 -10.50
N LEU A 176 4.40 -12.03 -9.67
CA LEU A 176 3.61 -10.82 -9.76
C LEU A 176 4.45 -9.60 -9.40
N PRO A 177 4.09 -8.40 -9.92
CA PRO A 177 4.69 -7.16 -9.48
C PRO A 177 4.46 -6.91 -7.99
N ILE A 178 5.46 -6.35 -7.31
CA ILE A 178 5.33 -5.82 -5.96
C ILE A 178 5.05 -4.32 -6.06
N HIS A 179 3.90 -3.89 -5.58
CA HIS A 179 3.58 -2.48 -5.45
C HIS A 179 4.10 -1.97 -4.10
N CYS A 180 5.00 -1.01 -4.12
CA CYS A 180 5.58 -0.44 -2.90
C CYS A 180 5.07 0.97 -2.64
N ILE A 181 4.64 1.23 -1.41
CA ILE A 181 4.29 2.55 -0.90
C ILE A 181 5.32 2.88 0.17
N PHE A 182 6.10 3.92 -0.06
CA PHE A 182 7.00 4.48 0.94
C PHE A 182 6.34 5.75 1.48
N THR A 183 6.23 5.88 2.81
CA THR A 183 5.60 7.07 3.39
C THR A 183 6.20 7.40 4.73
N ASP A 184 6.27 8.68 5.09
CA ASP A 184 6.50 9.19 6.45
C ASP A 184 5.21 9.73 7.11
N GLY A 185 4.06 9.50 6.44
CA GLY A 185 2.73 9.99 6.82
C GLY A 185 2.35 11.35 6.25
N LEU A 186 3.35 12.12 5.84
CA LEU A 186 3.17 13.41 5.20
C LEU A 186 3.65 13.39 3.75
N THR A 187 4.41 12.39 3.35
CA THR A 187 4.91 12.16 2.00
C THR A 187 4.58 10.73 1.61
N TYR A 188 4.13 10.50 0.38
CA TYR A 188 3.79 9.19 -0.16
C TYR A 188 4.48 9.02 -1.51
N GLU A 189 5.46 8.12 -1.57
CA GLU A 189 6.14 7.73 -2.79
C GLU A 189 5.70 6.33 -3.22
N PHE A 190 5.46 6.17 -4.52
CA PHE A 190 4.94 4.94 -5.08
C PHE A 190 5.99 4.31 -5.99
N PHE A 191 6.19 3.01 -5.85
CA PHE A 191 7.07 2.23 -6.71
C PHE A 191 6.36 0.96 -7.15
N LYS A 192 6.75 0.45 -8.31
CA LYS A 192 6.36 -0.88 -8.78
C LYS A 192 7.62 -1.63 -9.14
N PHE A 193 7.76 -2.83 -8.58
CA PHE A 193 8.87 -3.73 -8.81
C PHE A 193 8.42 -4.98 -9.54
N ASP A 194 8.99 -5.27 -10.71
CA ASP A 194 8.67 -6.44 -11.51
C ASP A 194 9.93 -6.93 -12.25
N LYS A 195 10.48 -8.07 -11.82
CA LYS A 195 11.69 -8.65 -12.43
C LYS A 195 11.53 -9.07 -13.89
N ASN A 196 10.30 -9.17 -14.39
CA ASN A 196 10.05 -9.54 -15.78
C ASN A 196 10.21 -8.35 -16.74
N LEU A 197 10.42 -7.13 -16.21
CA LEU A 197 10.66 -5.94 -17.01
C LEU A 197 12.16 -5.69 -17.20
N ASN A 198 12.52 -5.09 -18.34
CA ASN A 198 13.90 -4.64 -18.62
C ASN A 198 14.42 -3.69 -17.53
N GLN A 199 13.52 -2.90 -16.95
CA GLN A 199 13.79 -2.06 -15.81
C GLN A 199 12.90 -2.51 -14.64
N PRO A 200 13.43 -3.34 -13.73
CA PRO A 200 12.64 -3.95 -12.68
C PRO A 200 11.97 -2.97 -11.73
N LEU A 201 12.53 -1.78 -11.51
CA LEU A 201 11.97 -0.78 -10.62
C LEU A 201 11.51 0.45 -11.41
N VAL A 202 10.22 0.80 -11.25
CA VAL A 202 9.64 2.04 -11.78
C VAL A 202 8.97 2.86 -10.68
N ARG A 203 8.98 4.18 -10.83
CA ARG A 203 8.38 5.14 -9.90
C ARG A 203 6.99 5.60 -10.37
N GLY A 204 6.05 5.73 -9.44
CA GLY A 204 4.73 6.28 -9.71
C GLY A 204 4.75 7.80 -9.83
N CYS A 205 4.12 8.34 -10.87
CA CYS A 205 4.01 9.79 -11.12
C CYS A 205 2.61 10.14 -11.62
N PHE A 206 2.08 11.29 -11.21
CA PHE A 206 0.83 11.76 -11.79
C PHE A 206 1.08 12.27 -13.21
N SER A 207 0.09 12.11 -14.07
CA SER A 207 0.14 12.64 -15.42
C SER A 207 0.35 14.16 -15.40
N GLY A 208 1.39 14.62 -16.09
CA GLY A 208 1.78 16.03 -16.16
C GLY A 208 2.83 16.48 -15.15
N ASP A 209 3.24 15.63 -14.19
CA ASP A 209 4.26 16.01 -13.21
C ASP A 209 5.60 16.34 -13.87
N PRO A 210 6.16 17.55 -13.65
CA PRO A 210 7.49 17.91 -14.12
C PRO A 210 8.53 16.93 -13.57
N VAL A 211 9.54 16.58 -14.38
CA VAL A 211 10.54 15.55 -14.02
C VAL A 211 11.19 15.81 -12.65
N HIS A 212 11.45 17.07 -12.30
CA HIS A 212 12.06 17.47 -11.02
C HIS A 212 11.08 17.44 -9.82
N LEU A 213 9.76 17.37 -10.06
CA LEU A 213 8.69 17.33 -9.06
C LEU A 213 8.01 15.97 -8.91
N ARG A 214 8.51 14.94 -9.61
CA ARG A 214 8.07 13.53 -9.47
C ARG A 214 8.50 12.92 -8.13
N ARG A 215 8.10 13.56 -7.03
CA ARG A 215 8.52 13.28 -5.66
C ARG A 215 7.40 12.64 -4.82
N GLY A 216 6.35 12.12 -5.46
CA GLY A 216 5.21 11.51 -4.79
C GLY A 216 4.18 12.56 -4.34
N LEU A 217 3.22 12.14 -3.51
CA LEU A 217 2.20 13.02 -2.96
C LEU A 217 2.66 13.58 -1.61
N LYS A 218 2.45 14.89 -1.38
CA LYS A 218 2.73 15.54 -0.10
C LYS A 218 1.44 16.03 0.58
N VAL A 219 1.30 15.67 1.83
CA VAL A 219 0.30 16.12 2.80
C VAL A 219 1.03 17.03 3.79
N ASN A 220 0.56 18.26 3.95
CA ASN A 220 1.17 19.21 4.87
C ASN A 220 0.79 18.90 6.31
N ASP A 221 1.68 19.17 7.27
CA ASP A 221 1.37 19.01 8.69
C ASP A 221 0.24 19.98 9.10
N TYR A 222 -0.86 19.45 9.64
CA TYR A 222 -2.01 20.23 10.08
C TYR A 222 -1.68 21.22 11.22
N LEU A 223 -0.60 20.99 11.97
CA LEU A 223 -0.14 21.93 13.00
C LEU A 223 0.44 23.22 12.42
N SER A 224 0.97 23.14 11.20
CA SER A 224 1.48 24.32 10.49
C SER A 224 0.35 25.17 9.88
N MET A 225 -0.90 24.72 9.98
CA MET A 225 -2.06 25.32 9.32
C MET A 225 -2.97 26.06 10.30
N SER A 226 -3.69 27.06 9.78
CA SER A 226 -4.71 27.80 10.54
C SER A 226 -5.96 26.95 10.81
N THR A 227 -6.31 26.08 9.87
CA THR A 227 -7.41 25.10 9.95
C THR A 227 -6.90 23.71 9.54
N THR A 228 -7.59 22.66 9.96
CA THR A 228 -7.28 21.27 9.57
C THR A 228 -7.83 20.92 8.19
N LEU A 229 -8.71 21.74 7.61
CA LEU A 229 -9.35 21.48 6.32
C LEU A 229 -8.34 21.16 5.20
N PRO A 230 -7.27 21.97 4.94
CA PRO A 230 -6.35 21.65 3.85
C PRO A 230 -5.62 20.31 4.05
N PHE A 231 -5.34 19.92 5.30
CA PHE A 231 -4.81 18.60 5.62
C PHE A 231 -5.81 17.50 5.26
N ILE A 232 -7.09 17.65 5.62
CA ILE A 232 -8.15 16.70 5.27
C ILE A 232 -8.23 16.53 3.74
N LEU A 233 -8.21 17.61 2.98
CA LEU A 233 -8.30 17.57 1.52
C LEU A 233 -7.09 16.82 0.91
N GLN A 234 -5.88 17.11 1.37
CA GLN A 234 -4.66 16.44 0.90
C GLN A 234 -4.61 14.96 1.33
N LEU A 235 -5.08 14.66 2.54
CA LEU A 235 -5.20 13.30 3.05
C LEU A 235 -6.20 12.48 2.22
N ARG A 236 -7.29 13.08 1.72
CA ARG A 236 -8.22 12.41 0.80
C ARG A 236 -7.51 11.94 -0.45
N CYS A 237 -6.74 12.83 -1.08
CA CYS A 237 -5.93 12.50 -2.26
C CYS A 237 -4.97 11.33 -1.96
N ALA A 238 -4.35 11.33 -0.78
CA ALA A 238 -3.47 10.25 -0.34
C ALA A 238 -4.21 8.92 -0.22
N CYS A 239 -5.34 8.91 0.48
CA CYS A 239 -6.16 7.71 0.67
C CYS A 239 -6.63 7.10 -0.65
N GLU A 240 -7.08 7.94 -1.59
CA GLU A 240 -7.57 7.49 -2.91
C GLU A 240 -6.45 6.96 -3.80
N THR A 241 -5.24 7.53 -3.70
CA THR A 241 -4.07 7.05 -4.44
C THR A 241 -3.56 5.73 -3.84
N VAL A 242 -3.49 5.63 -2.51
CA VAL A 242 -3.17 4.38 -1.80
C VAL A 242 -4.17 3.28 -2.16
N PHE A 243 -5.46 3.61 -2.19
CA PHE A 243 -6.52 2.68 -2.57
C PHE A 243 -6.39 2.20 -4.02
N ASP A 244 -6.11 3.09 -4.98
CA ASP A 244 -5.88 2.74 -6.39
C ASP A 244 -4.72 1.73 -6.54
N VAL A 245 -3.61 1.98 -5.81
CA VAL A 245 -2.44 1.10 -5.80
C VAL A 245 -2.78 -0.26 -5.19
N MET A 246 -3.51 -0.29 -4.07
CA MET A 246 -3.97 -1.53 -3.45
C MET A 246 -4.89 -2.33 -4.38
N LEU A 247 -5.82 -1.67 -5.06
CA LEU A 247 -6.74 -2.30 -5.99
C LEU A 247 -6.02 -2.86 -7.22
N SER A 248 -5.06 -2.10 -7.76
CA SER A 248 -4.19 -2.55 -8.86
C SER A 248 -3.37 -3.78 -8.48
N ALA A 249 -2.71 -3.75 -7.32
CA ALA A 249 -1.93 -4.88 -6.82
C ALA A 249 -2.81 -6.11 -6.54
N HIS A 250 -4.04 -5.89 -6.06
CA HIS A 250 -5.00 -6.95 -5.86
C HIS A 250 -5.41 -7.64 -7.18
N ILE A 251 -5.64 -6.85 -8.24
CA ILE A 251 -5.93 -7.37 -9.59
C ILE A 251 -4.75 -8.18 -10.13
N GLU A 252 -3.51 -7.71 -9.97
CA GLU A 252 -2.32 -8.48 -10.36
C GLU A 252 -2.19 -9.78 -9.56
N GLY A 253 -2.52 -9.76 -8.27
CA GLY A 253 -2.59 -10.97 -7.44
C GLY A 253 -3.65 -11.97 -7.91
N LEU A 254 -4.84 -11.49 -8.33
CA LEU A 254 -5.87 -12.33 -8.95
C LEU A 254 -5.38 -12.97 -10.25
N LYS A 255 -4.74 -12.20 -11.13
CA LYS A 255 -4.18 -12.69 -12.41
C LYS A 255 -3.13 -13.78 -12.17
N ALA A 256 -2.17 -13.51 -11.28
CA ALA A 256 -1.11 -14.48 -10.97
C ALA A 256 -1.67 -15.79 -10.41
N TYR A 257 -2.70 -15.71 -9.55
CA TYR A 257 -3.36 -16.91 -9.03
C TYR A 257 -4.14 -17.65 -10.11
N TYR A 258 -4.85 -16.93 -10.99
CA TYR A 258 -5.56 -17.51 -12.12
C TYR A 258 -4.61 -18.33 -13.01
N VAL A 259 -3.50 -17.73 -13.46
CA VAL A 259 -2.47 -18.39 -14.29
C VAL A 259 -1.94 -19.64 -13.59
N ARG A 260 -1.57 -19.52 -12.31
CA ARG A 260 -1.09 -20.66 -11.53
C ARG A 260 -2.14 -21.78 -11.43
N SER A 261 -3.41 -21.45 -11.23
CA SER A 261 -4.49 -22.42 -11.13
C SER A 261 -4.70 -23.15 -12.47
N GLU A 262 -4.65 -22.42 -13.58
CA GLU A 262 -4.75 -22.96 -14.94
C GLU A 262 -3.59 -23.92 -15.25
N GLU A 263 -2.35 -23.51 -14.99
CA GLU A 263 -1.16 -24.37 -15.16
C GLU A 263 -1.24 -25.65 -14.34
N LYS A 264 -1.75 -25.56 -13.11
CA LYS A 264 -1.92 -26.73 -12.24
C LYS A 264 -3.01 -27.67 -12.78
N GLY A 265 -4.12 -27.15 -13.31
CA GLY A 265 -5.15 -27.93 -13.98
C GLY A 265 -4.61 -28.68 -15.22
N LYS A 266 -3.82 -28.00 -16.06
CA LYS A 266 -3.14 -28.60 -17.22
C LYS A 266 -2.22 -29.76 -16.81
N LYS A 267 -1.43 -29.58 -15.75
CA LYS A 267 -0.54 -30.64 -15.21
C LYS A 267 -1.31 -31.84 -14.65
N GLU A 268 -2.48 -31.61 -14.06
CA GLU A 268 -3.32 -32.64 -13.42
C GLU A 268 -4.31 -33.29 -14.41
N GLY A 269 -4.35 -32.86 -15.67
CA GLY A 269 -5.25 -33.41 -16.70
C GLY A 269 -6.74 -33.20 -16.42
N SER A 270 -7.09 -32.20 -15.59
CA SER A 270 -8.48 -31.91 -15.22
C SER A 270 -8.79 -30.41 -15.39
N GLU A 271 -9.93 -30.11 -16.03
CA GLU A 271 -10.52 -28.78 -15.99
C GLU A 271 -10.97 -28.49 -14.56
N ARG A 272 -10.43 -27.42 -13.96
CA ARG A 272 -10.79 -27.04 -12.60
C ARG A 272 -12.13 -26.31 -12.63
N PRO A 273 -13.16 -26.79 -11.91
CA PRO A 273 -14.47 -26.12 -11.85
C PRO A 273 -14.43 -24.68 -11.31
N SER A 274 -13.32 -24.27 -10.70
CA SER A 274 -13.14 -22.94 -10.10
C SER A 274 -12.71 -21.85 -11.07
N LEU A 275 -12.34 -22.16 -12.32
CA LEU A 275 -11.81 -21.17 -13.28
C LEU A 275 -12.83 -20.07 -13.61
N ASP A 276 -14.11 -20.40 -13.77
CA ASP A 276 -15.17 -19.43 -14.02
C ASP A 276 -15.29 -18.40 -12.89
N GLY A 277 -15.12 -18.84 -11.64
CA GLY A 277 -15.11 -17.97 -10.47
C GLY A 277 -13.95 -16.98 -10.48
N TRP A 278 -12.76 -17.41 -10.91
CA TRP A 278 -11.59 -16.54 -11.03
C TRP A 278 -11.76 -15.51 -12.15
N VAL A 279 -12.32 -15.92 -13.30
CA VAL A 279 -12.63 -15.01 -14.41
C VAL A 279 -13.62 -13.94 -13.96
N GLN A 280 -14.71 -14.34 -13.29
CA GLN A 280 -15.70 -13.41 -12.75
C GLN A 280 -15.08 -12.47 -11.71
N ALA A 281 -14.28 -12.98 -10.79
CA ALA A 281 -13.62 -12.16 -9.77
C ALA A 281 -12.68 -11.11 -10.41
N LEU A 282 -11.92 -11.51 -11.44
CA LEU A 282 -11.04 -10.62 -12.18
C LEU A 282 -11.82 -9.57 -12.98
N GLN A 283 -12.91 -9.96 -13.65
CA GLN A 283 -13.79 -9.04 -14.37
C GLN A 283 -14.41 -8.01 -13.42
N SER A 284 -14.93 -8.45 -12.28
CA SER A 284 -15.52 -7.57 -11.27
C SER A 284 -14.49 -6.61 -10.67
N ALA A 285 -13.27 -7.07 -10.38
CA ALA A 285 -12.21 -6.22 -9.85
C ALA A 285 -11.75 -5.17 -10.87
N ASN A 286 -11.57 -5.55 -12.15
CA ASN A 286 -11.25 -4.59 -13.22
C ASN A 286 -12.38 -3.58 -13.45
N ARG A 287 -13.64 -4.04 -13.45
CA ARG A 287 -14.79 -3.14 -13.56
C ARG A 287 -14.82 -2.15 -12.40
N ALA A 288 -14.62 -2.61 -11.17
CA ALA A 288 -14.58 -1.73 -10.00
C ALA A 288 -13.46 -0.67 -10.14
N LEU A 289 -12.25 -1.05 -10.56
CA LEU A 289 -11.15 -0.10 -10.79
C LEU A 289 -11.52 0.99 -11.81
N VAL A 290 -12.13 0.60 -12.93
CA VAL A 290 -12.58 1.55 -13.96
C VAL A 290 -13.63 2.51 -13.40
N VAL A 291 -14.64 1.98 -12.69
CA VAL A 291 -15.73 2.81 -12.13
C VAL A 291 -15.22 3.74 -11.02
N PHE A 292 -14.26 3.31 -10.20
CA PHE A 292 -13.62 4.20 -9.22
C PHE A 292 -12.85 5.36 -9.85
N ARG A 293 -12.20 5.13 -10.99
CA ARG A 293 -11.50 6.18 -11.75
C ARG A 293 -12.47 7.07 -12.50
N GLU A 294 -13.60 6.53 -12.97
CA GLU A 294 -14.69 7.32 -13.57
C GLU A 294 -15.29 8.29 -12.56
N ALA A 295 -15.50 7.88 -11.32
CA ALA A 295 -15.94 8.78 -10.25
C ALA A 295 -14.96 9.95 -10.02
N GLU A 296 -13.65 9.74 -10.20
CA GLU A 296 -12.65 10.82 -10.14
C GLU A 296 -12.76 11.76 -11.37
N VAL A 297 -13.11 11.24 -12.55
CA VAL A 297 -13.38 12.06 -13.74
C VAL A 297 -14.61 12.94 -13.50
N GLN A 298 -15.73 12.36 -13.06
CA GLN A 298 -16.97 13.09 -12.73
C GLN A 298 -16.72 14.20 -11.69
N ARG A 299 -15.89 13.92 -10.67
CA ARG A 299 -15.47 14.93 -9.69
C ARG A 299 -14.68 16.07 -10.33
N LYS A 300 -13.76 15.79 -11.26
CA LYS A 300 -13.00 16.84 -11.98
C LYS A 300 -13.91 17.72 -12.83
N ASP A 301 -14.98 17.14 -13.37
CA ASP A 301 -15.99 17.84 -14.17
C ASP A 301 -16.99 18.64 -13.31
N GLY A 302 -16.91 18.52 -11.98
CA GLY A 302 -17.76 19.23 -11.03
C GLY A 302 -19.08 18.54 -10.70
N ASP A 303 -19.34 17.35 -11.24
CA ASP A 303 -20.53 16.55 -10.95
C ASP A 303 -20.32 15.70 -9.69
N LEU A 304 -20.44 16.35 -8.53
CA LEU A 304 -20.14 15.74 -7.23
C LEU A 304 -21.14 14.66 -6.82
N ASP A 305 -22.42 14.82 -7.19
CA ASP A 305 -23.47 13.86 -6.82
C ASP A 305 -23.32 12.55 -7.60
N SER A 306 -23.05 12.64 -8.91
CA SER A 306 -22.72 11.45 -9.70
C SER A 306 -21.42 10.80 -9.24
N ALA A 307 -20.39 11.60 -8.93
CA ALA A 307 -19.11 11.07 -8.46
C ALA A 307 -19.25 10.21 -7.19
N ASP A 308 -20.02 10.68 -6.19
CA ASP A 308 -20.25 9.90 -4.97
C ASP A 308 -21.10 8.65 -5.24
N ALA A 309 -22.17 8.76 -6.03
CA ALA A 309 -23.02 7.61 -6.37
C ALA A 309 -22.22 6.53 -7.15
N THR A 310 -21.37 6.96 -8.09
CA THR A 310 -20.47 6.09 -8.86
C THR A 310 -19.43 5.43 -7.95
N ALA A 311 -18.86 6.16 -6.98
CA ALA A 311 -17.92 5.60 -6.01
C ALA A 311 -18.58 4.54 -5.11
N ASP A 312 -19.82 4.78 -4.66
CA ASP A 312 -20.60 3.80 -3.89
C ASP A 312 -20.92 2.55 -4.72
N GLN A 313 -21.30 2.72 -5.98
CA GLN A 313 -21.54 1.62 -6.90
C GLN A 313 -20.26 0.79 -7.15
N ALA A 314 -19.12 1.45 -7.33
CA ALA A 314 -17.83 0.78 -7.49
C ALA A 314 -17.47 -0.04 -6.26
N LEU A 315 -17.72 0.48 -5.06
CA LEU A 315 -17.48 -0.23 -3.81
C LEU A 315 -18.40 -1.45 -3.67
N LEU A 316 -19.68 -1.33 -4.02
CA LEU A 316 -20.61 -2.46 -4.07
C LEU A 316 -20.11 -3.53 -5.06
N ALA A 317 -19.71 -3.15 -6.27
CA ALA A 317 -19.15 -4.08 -7.25
C ALA A 317 -17.88 -4.78 -6.75
N LEU A 318 -17.01 -4.04 -6.05
CA LEU A 318 -15.84 -4.61 -5.37
C LEU A 318 -16.24 -5.59 -4.27
N HIS A 319 -17.39 -5.44 -3.63
CA HIS A 319 -17.91 -6.38 -2.63
C HIS A 319 -18.66 -7.57 -3.24
N GLU A 320 -19.33 -7.41 -4.38
CA GLU A 320 -20.08 -8.49 -5.01
C GLU A 320 -19.19 -9.66 -5.48
N ARG A 321 -17.90 -9.40 -5.76
CA ARG A 321 -16.92 -10.45 -6.08
C ARG A 321 -16.80 -11.55 -5.01
N TYR A 322 -17.20 -11.27 -3.76
CA TYR A 322 -17.10 -12.24 -2.66
C TYR A 322 -18.29 -13.19 -2.57
N LYS A 323 -19.41 -12.93 -3.26
CA LYS A 323 -20.56 -13.84 -3.27
C LYS A 323 -20.17 -15.22 -3.83
N PHE A 324 -19.17 -15.29 -4.71
CA PHE A 324 -18.64 -16.55 -5.24
C PHE A 324 -17.60 -17.23 -4.32
N TYR A 325 -16.83 -16.45 -3.55
CA TYR A 325 -15.79 -16.98 -2.63
C TYR A 325 -16.34 -17.52 -1.31
N LEU A 326 -17.47 -16.99 -0.82
CA LEU A 326 -18.03 -17.41 0.46
C LEU A 326 -18.42 -18.90 0.48
N ILE A 327 -18.66 -19.52 -0.68
CA ILE A 327 -18.91 -20.96 -0.81
C ILE A 327 -17.63 -21.79 -0.54
N CYS A 328 -16.43 -21.21 -0.67
CA CYS A 328 -15.16 -21.91 -0.46
C CYS A 328 -14.44 -21.57 0.87
N SER A 329 -14.85 -20.56 1.63
CA SER A 329 -14.04 -20.06 2.76
C SER A 329 -14.74 -19.99 4.12
N LEU A 330 -15.75 -20.82 4.38
CA LEU A 330 -16.33 -20.97 5.72
C LEU A 330 -15.34 -21.66 6.67
N ILE A 331 -14.39 -20.92 7.25
CA ILE A 331 -13.77 -21.16 8.57
C ILE A 331 -13.17 -19.83 9.06
N ASN A 332 -13.46 -19.52 10.32
CA ASN A 332 -12.94 -18.45 11.19
C ASN A 332 -13.67 -17.10 11.22
N ARG A 333 -14.52 -16.94 12.24
CA ARG A 333 -14.88 -15.64 12.80
C ARG A 333 -15.01 -15.74 14.32
N SER A 334 -14.15 -15.02 15.04
CA SER A 334 -14.27 -14.74 16.48
C SER A 334 -14.02 -13.25 16.70
N LEU A 335 -14.91 -12.62 17.46
CA LEU A 335 -15.01 -11.19 17.74
C LEU A 335 -14.20 -10.81 19.00
N PHE A 336 -13.67 -9.58 19.05
CA PHE A 336 -13.22 -8.89 20.27
C PHE A 336 -14.12 -7.68 20.53
N PRO A 337 -14.54 -7.41 21.78
CA PRO A 337 -15.18 -6.16 22.16
C PRO A 337 -14.14 -5.12 22.63
N LEU A 338 -14.33 -3.86 22.23
CA LEU A 338 -13.56 -2.72 22.74
C LEU A 338 -14.32 -2.06 23.90
N SER A 339 -13.60 -1.81 24.99
CA SER A 339 -14.05 -1.07 26.17
C SER A 339 -13.80 0.43 25.98
N THR A 340 -14.74 1.26 26.41
CA THR A 340 -14.64 2.72 26.41
C THR A 340 -14.55 3.22 27.85
N GLU A 341 -13.35 3.63 28.28
CA GLU A 341 -13.17 4.45 29.48
C GLU A 341 -12.88 5.91 29.12
N ALA A 342 -13.31 6.81 30.00
CA ALA A 342 -13.46 8.24 29.77
C ALA A 342 -12.11 8.98 29.65
N VAL A 343 -12.05 9.88 28.66
CA VAL A 343 -10.86 10.67 28.29
C VAL A 343 -10.71 11.90 29.21
N PRO A 344 -9.48 12.24 29.67
CA PRO A 344 -9.21 13.48 30.39
C PRO A 344 -9.48 14.74 29.57
N THR A 345 -10.08 15.74 30.19
CA THR A 345 -10.61 16.99 29.62
C THR A 345 -9.56 17.98 29.06
N PHE A 346 -8.28 17.59 28.97
CA PHE A 346 -7.18 18.50 28.62
C PHE A 346 -6.89 18.59 27.11
N TYR A 347 -7.40 17.67 26.28
CA TYR A 347 -7.19 17.67 24.81
C TYR A 347 -8.32 18.37 24.03
N ARG A 348 -8.70 19.60 24.42
CA ARG A 348 -9.62 20.43 23.61
C ARG A 348 -8.95 21.07 22.39
N SER A 349 -7.67 20.77 22.13
CA SER A 349 -6.89 21.38 21.05
C SER A 349 -6.99 20.57 19.75
N ARG A 350 -7.80 21.09 18.82
CA ARG A 350 -7.80 20.81 17.37
C ARG A 350 -7.90 19.33 16.94
N PHE A 351 -9.06 18.74 17.13
CA PHE A 351 -9.46 17.56 16.33
C PHE A 351 -9.39 17.88 14.84
N ILE A 352 -8.89 16.94 14.05
CA ILE A 352 -8.85 16.97 12.60
C ILE A 352 -10.27 17.14 12.06
N MET A 353 -11.27 16.40 12.56
CA MET A 353 -12.66 16.51 12.12
C MET A 353 -13.32 17.86 12.41
N ARG A 354 -12.70 18.72 13.23
CA ARG A 354 -13.29 20.01 13.62
C ARG A 354 -13.60 20.89 12.41
N ASP A 355 -12.70 20.93 11.43
CA ASP A 355 -12.83 21.76 10.24
C ASP A 355 -13.29 20.92 9.02
N TRP A 356 -13.98 19.80 9.26
CA TRP A 356 -14.58 19.01 8.19
C TRP A 356 -15.67 19.80 7.46
N ASP A 357 -15.56 19.87 6.14
CA ASP A 357 -16.54 20.49 5.26
C ASP A 357 -16.94 19.49 4.18
N ASP A 358 -18.19 19.01 4.21
CA ASP A 358 -18.66 17.99 3.26
C ASP A 358 -18.55 18.45 1.80
N VAL A 359 -18.73 19.74 1.50
CA VAL A 359 -18.66 20.26 0.12
C VAL A 359 -17.22 20.31 -0.36
N GLU A 360 -16.31 20.88 0.44
CA GLU A 360 -14.90 20.99 0.07
C GLU A 360 -14.23 19.62 0.00
N VAL A 361 -14.58 18.71 0.93
CA VAL A 361 -14.08 17.33 0.92
C VAL A 361 -14.59 16.57 -0.30
N ARG A 362 -15.82 16.80 -0.76
CA ARG A 362 -16.35 16.22 -2.02
C ARG A 362 -15.70 16.81 -3.26
N LYS A 363 -15.21 18.05 -3.22
CA LYS A 363 -14.48 18.68 -4.34
C LYS A 363 -13.03 18.23 -4.45
N ALA A 364 -12.33 18.07 -3.32
CA ALA A 364 -10.97 17.56 -3.27
C ALA A 364 -10.91 16.16 -3.87
#